data_AF-A0A1U7MQS3-F1
#
_entry.id   AF-A0A1U7MQS3-F1
#
_cell.length_a   1.000
_cell.length_b   1.000
_cell.length_c   1.000
_cell.angle_alpha   90.00
_cell.angle_beta   90.00
_cell.angle_gamma   90.00
#
_symmetry.space_group_name_H-M   'P 1'
#
loop_
_entity.id
_entity.type
_entity.pdbx_description
1 polymer ?
#
loop_
_entity_poly.entity_id
_entity_poly.type
_entity_poly.pdbx_seq_one_letter_code
_entity_poly.pdbx_strand_id
1 'polypeptide(L)'
;MGRDHGTVTLHQLARSQAQLLVLANCWCGPTHEALERLPGWRDRLPQLGVQLVLVPHPFDATAVGASSTGIWWDPGSRVYDDLGVGTSPGAVLLGADGLLAGGPVNGVDEIEQFVTDIEAELAQAPEDGPAETSPAPTQDSSA
;
A
#
# COMPACT_ATOMS: atom_id res chain seq x y z
N MET A 1 -21.86 16.71 -7.47
CA MET A 1 -22.17 15.30 -7.78
C MET A 1 -20.84 14.54 -7.82
N GLY A 2 -20.42 14.02 -6.66
CA GLY A 2 -19.24 13.14 -6.59
C GLY A 2 -19.62 11.81 -7.23
N ARG A 3 -18.99 11.48 -8.36
CA ARG A 3 -19.18 10.20 -9.02
C ARG A 3 -18.35 9.13 -8.31
N ASP A 4 -18.96 7.95 -8.24
CA ASP A 4 -18.39 6.63 -8.02
C ASP A 4 -18.13 6.21 -6.57
N HIS A 5 -19.03 5.39 -6.01
CA HIS A 5 -18.63 4.36 -5.07
C HIS A 5 -18.54 3.05 -5.86
N GLY A 6 -17.57 2.99 -6.79
CA GLY A 6 -17.26 1.74 -7.46
C GLY A 6 -16.75 0.73 -6.45
N THR A 7 -17.31 -0.48 -6.43
CA THR A 7 -16.73 -1.59 -5.67
C THR A 7 -15.48 -2.08 -6.40
N VAL A 8 -14.37 -2.17 -5.68
CA VAL A 8 -13.11 -2.74 -6.19
C VAL A 8 -12.69 -3.90 -5.30
N THR A 9 -12.13 -4.95 -5.91
CA THR A 9 -11.46 -6.02 -5.17
C THR A 9 -10.00 -5.65 -4.90
N LEU A 10 -9.42 -6.21 -3.84
CA LEU A 10 -7.99 -6.02 -3.56
C LEU A 10 -7.10 -6.40 -4.75
N HIS A 11 -7.43 -7.50 -5.41
CA HIS A 11 -6.72 -7.93 -6.61
C HIS A 11 -6.79 -6.86 -7.71
N GLN A 12 -7.97 -6.30 -8.00
CA GLN A 12 -8.11 -5.21 -9.00
C GLN A 12 -7.29 -3.97 -8.63
N LEU A 13 -7.23 -3.62 -7.34
CA LEU A 13 -6.46 -2.48 -6.85
C LEU A 13 -4.95 -2.72 -7.03
N ALA A 14 -4.48 -3.93 -6.75
CA ALA A 14 -3.08 -4.34 -6.88
C ALA A 14 -2.59 -4.50 -8.32
N ARG A 15 -3.48 -4.72 -9.32
CA ARG A 15 -3.07 -4.93 -10.72
C ARG A 15 -2.23 -3.80 -11.30
N SER A 16 -2.45 -2.57 -10.84
CA SER A 16 -1.76 -1.38 -11.36
C SER A 16 -0.39 -1.18 -10.72
N GLN A 17 -0.26 -1.50 -9.43
CA GLN A 17 0.95 -1.35 -8.62
C GLN A 17 0.72 -2.02 -7.26
N ALA A 18 1.81 -2.34 -6.56
CA ALA A 18 1.75 -2.82 -5.17
C ALA A 18 0.95 -1.85 -4.28
N GLN A 19 0.24 -2.37 -3.29
CA GLN A 19 -0.66 -1.58 -2.44
C GLN A 19 -0.27 -1.72 -0.97
N LEU A 20 -0.05 -0.59 -0.30
CA LEU A 20 -0.02 -0.54 1.16
C LEU A 20 -1.44 -0.23 1.65
N LEU A 21 -2.07 -1.22 2.28
CA LEU A 21 -3.38 -1.06 2.89
C LEU A 21 -3.22 -0.74 4.37
N VAL A 22 -3.78 0.38 4.81
CA VAL A 22 -3.93 0.76 6.21
C VAL A 22 -5.37 0.49 6.61
N LEU A 23 -5.60 -0.38 7.57
CA LEU A 23 -6.92 -0.87 7.94
C LEU A 23 -7.30 -0.42 9.34
N ALA A 24 -8.49 0.16 9.49
CA ALA A 24 -8.99 0.63 10.77
C ALA A 24 -10.46 0.26 11.01
N ASN A 25 -10.75 -0.28 12.19
CA ASN A 25 -12.10 -0.66 12.62
C ASN A 25 -12.76 0.33 13.59
N CYS A 26 -12.02 1.32 14.10
CA CYS A 26 -12.53 2.41 14.92
C CYS A 26 -12.21 3.78 14.36
N TRP A 27 -13.00 4.79 14.76
CA TRP A 27 -12.69 6.21 14.53
C TRP A 27 -12.13 6.83 15.81
N CYS A 28 -10.99 6.29 16.23
CA CYS A 28 -10.31 6.53 17.50
C CYS A 28 -9.04 7.36 17.28
N GLY A 29 -8.38 7.82 18.35
CA GLY A 29 -7.17 8.65 18.26
C GLY A 29 -6.08 8.07 17.33
N PRO A 30 -5.67 6.79 17.49
CA PRO A 30 -4.68 6.18 16.61
C PRO A 30 -5.07 6.13 15.13
N THR A 31 -6.37 6.02 14.82
CA THR A 31 -6.84 6.08 13.41
C THR A 31 -6.73 7.49 12.83
N HIS A 32 -7.01 8.53 13.62
CA HIS A 32 -6.79 9.91 13.18
C HIS A 32 -5.31 10.18 12.96
N GLU A 33 -4.45 9.66 13.82
CA GLU A 33 -3.00 9.79 13.67
C GLU A 33 -2.50 9.10 12.39
N ALA A 34 -2.97 7.89 12.08
CA ALA A 34 -2.67 7.23 10.82
C ALA A 34 -3.19 8.04 9.61
N LEU A 35 -4.39 8.63 9.71
CA LEU A 35 -4.95 9.49 8.67
C LEU A 35 -4.09 10.73 8.40
N GLU A 36 -3.53 11.35 9.45
CA GLU A 36 -2.63 12.50 9.34
C GLU A 36 -1.28 12.14 8.70
N ARG A 37 -0.80 10.90 8.91
CA ARG A 37 0.48 10.41 8.33
C ARG A 37 0.36 9.92 6.88
N LEU A 38 -0.85 9.53 6.43
CA LEU A 38 -1.08 9.00 5.07
C LEU A 38 -0.47 9.83 3.93
N PRO A 39 -0.58 11.18 3.90
CA PRO A 39 0.08 11.98 2.87
C PRO A 39 1.60 11.79 2.86
N GLY A 40 2.24 11.77 4.02
CA GLY A 40 3.69 11.54 4.13
C GLY A 40 4.10 10.15 3.66
N TRP A 41 3.30 9.11 3.96
CA TRP A 41 3.56 7.77 3.44
C TRP A 41 3.42 7.69 1.91
N ARG A 42 2.46 8.41 1.32
CA ARG A 42 2.29 8.52 -0.14
C ARG A 42 3.47 9.21 -0.81
N ASP A 43 3.99 10.27 -0.19
CA ASP A 43 5.14 11.00 -0.72
C ASP A 43 6.43 10.17 -0.65
N ARG A 44 6.59 9.33 0.39
CA ARG A 44 7.75 8.43 0.57
C ARG A 44 7.70 7.18 -0.31
N LEU A 45 6.50 6.67 -0.59
CA LEU A 45 6.28 5.46 -1.37
C LEU A 45 5.51 5.74 -2.67
N PRO A 46 6.00 6.61 -3.57
CA PRO A 46 5.27 7.00 -4.77
C PRO A 46 5.08 5.86 -5.77
N GLN A 47 5.81 4.75 -5.62
CA GLN A 47 5.68 3.54 -6.44
C GLN A 47 4.52 2.64 -5.98
N LEU A 48 3.94 2.90 -4.81
CA LEU A 48 2.87 2.11 -4.19
C LEU A 48 1.58 2.91 -4.11
N GLY A 49 0.45 2.22 -4.24
CA GLY A 49 -0.83 2.78 -3.86
C GLY A 49 -1.01 2.68 -2.35
N VAL A 50 -1.04 3.83 -1.66
CA VAL A 50 -1.29 3.87 -0.20
C VAL A 50 -2.75 4.19 0.09
N GLN A 51 -3.44 3.21 0.66
CA GLN A 51 -4.90 3.16 0.81
C GLN A 51 -5.29 3.11 2.29
N LEU A 52 -6.35 3.80 2.66
CA LEU A 52 -7.01 3.63 3.96
C LEU A 52 -8.31 2.85 3.76
N VAL A 53 -8.50 1.77 4.52
CA VAL A 53 -9.69 0.92 4.49
C VAL A 53 -10.35 0.97 5.85
N LEU A 54 -11.61 1.39 5.89
CA LEU A 54 -12.34 1.62 7.13
C LEU A 54 -13.53 0.68 7.24
N VAL A 55 -13.70 0.03 8.38
CA VAL A 55 -14.87 -0.82 8.66
C VAL A 55 -16.15 0.00 8.97
N PRO A 56 -16.13 1.03 9.85
CA PRO A 56 -17.34 1.80 10.15
C PRO A 56 -17.78 2.71 8.98
N HIS A 57 -19.10 2.85 8.78
CA HIS A 57 -19.77 3.60 7.69
C HIS A 57 -20.63 4.79 8.21
N PRO A 58 -20.76 5.91 7.47
CA PRO A 58 -19.73 6.62 6.72
C PRO A 58 -19.25 7.85 7.51
N PHE A 59 -18.00 8.22 7.23
CA PHE A 59 -17.35 9.43 7.69
C PHE A 59 -18.10 10.65 7.20
N ASP A 60 -18.23 11.66 8.06
CA ASP A 60 -18.51 13.00 7.62
C ASP A 60 -17.40 13.37 6.63
N ALA A 61 -17.72 13.66 5.36
CA ALA A 61 -16.71 13.92 4.33
C ALA A 61 -15.76 15.08 4.73
N THR A 62 -16.21 15.91 5.68
CA THR A 62 -15.44 16.94 6.39
C THR A 62 -14.30 16.37 7.24
N ALA A 63 -14.49 15.22 7.89
CA ALA A 63 -13.52 14.57 8.76
C ALA A 63 -12.37 13.91 7.98
N VAL A 64 -12.59 13.58 6.72
CA VAL A 64 -11.59 12.99 5.81
C VAL A 64 -10.85 14.08 5.00
N GLY A 65 -11.37 15.32 5.01
CA GLY A 65 -10.77 16.45 4.33
C GLY A 65 -10.76 16.32 2.80
N ALA A 66 -10.02 17.23 2.13
CA ALA A 66 -9.98 17.36 0.67
C ALA A 66 -9.22 16.23 -0.05
N SER A 67 -8.65 15.25 0.66
CA SER A 67 -7.94 14.10 0.09
C SER A 67 -8.76 12.82 0.27
N SER A 68 -9.94 12.79 -0.35
CA SER A 68 -10.80 11.59 -0.41
C SER A 68 -10.21 10.46 -1.27
N THR A 69 -9.08 10.69 -1.93
CA THR A 69 -8.44 9.70 -2.79
C THR A 69 -7.81 8.60 -1.95
N GLY A 70 -8.07 7.35 -2.34
CA GLY A 70 -7.50 6.16 -1.72
C GLY A 70 -8.06 5.88 -0.33
N ILE A 71 -9.35 6.18 -0.12
CA ILE A 71 -10.08 5.86 1.11
C ILE A 71 -11.26 4.98 0.73
N TRP A 72 -11.32 3.82 1.35
CA TRP A 72 -12.24 2.74 1.04
C TRP A 72 -13.04 2.35 2.27
N TRP A 73 -14.25 1.87 2.01
CA TRP A 73 -15.11 1.29 3.03
C TRP A 73 -15.09 -0.23 2.87
N ASP A 74 -14.89 -0.94 3.98
CA ASP A 74 -14.98 -2.39 4.10
C ASP A 74 -16.30 -2.77 4.80
N PRO A 75 -17.41 -2.90 4.04
CA PRO A 75 -18.69 -3.26 4.61
C PRO A 75 -18.65 -4.67 5.23
N GLY A 76 -18.81 -4.71 6.55
CA GLY A 76 -18.89 -5.97 7.30
C GLY A 76 -17.52 -6.57 7.66
N SER A 77 -16.45 -5.77 7.69
CA SER A 77 -15.12 -6.17 8.19
C SER A 77 -14.45 -7.30 7.41
N ARG A 78 -14.83 -7.52 6.14
CA ARG A 78 -14.35 -8.69 5.39
C ARG A 78 -12.86 -8.60 5.12
N VAL A 79 -12.43 -7.46 4.59
CA VAL A 79 -11.03 -7.21 4.29
C VAL A 79 -10.20 -7.18 5.58
N TYR A 80 -10.72 -6.52 6.60
CA TYR A 80 -10.06 -6.43 7.91
C TYR A 80 -9.81 -7.81 8.53
N ASP A 81 -10.84 -8.65 8.55
CA ASP A 81 -10.80 -9.98 9.17
C ASP A 81 -9.98 -10.97 8.33
N ASP A 82 -10.16 -10.98 6.99
CA ASP A 82 -9.46 -11.90 6.08
C ASP A 82 -7.94 -11.63 6.04
N LEU A 83 -7.52 -10.38 6.25
CA LEU A 83 -6.11 -10.01 6.33
C LEU A 83 -5.51 -10.18 7.73
N GLY A 84 -6.31 -10.64 8.71
CA GLY A 84 -5.84 -10.95 10.06
C GLY A 84 -5.34 -9.73 10.85
N VAL A 85 -5.86 -8.54 10.54
CA VAL A 85 -5.55 -7.34 11.34
C VAL A 85 -6.21 -7.49 12.70
N GLY A 86 -5.41 -7.44 13.77
CA GLY A 86 -5.91 -7.65 15.13
C GLY A 86 -6.27 -6.34 15.81
N THR A 87 -5.28 -5.45 15.92
CA THR A 87 -5.42 -4.16 16.60
C THR A 87 -5.41 -3.05 15.58
N SER A 88 -6.35 -2.11 15.69
CA SER A 88 -6.40 -0.96 14.79
C SER A 88 -5.57 0.24 15.28
N PRO A 89 -4.96 0.99 14.33
CA PRO A 89 -4.82 0.67 12.92
C PRO A 89 -3.79 -0.45 12.68
N GLY A 90 -3.95 -1.19 11.59
CA GLY A 90 -2.92 -2.12 11.11
C GLY A 90 -2.61 -1.90 9.64
N ALA A 91 -1.49 -2.44 9.16
CA ALA A 91 -1.12 -2.33 7.75
C ALA A 91 -0.63 -3.65 7.16
N VAL A 92 -0.93 -3.80 5.87
CA VAL A 92 -0.61 -4.97 5.06
C VAL A 92 -0.11 -4.49 3.70
N LEU A 93 0.96 -5.11 3.20
CA LEU A 93 1.48 -4.86 1.87
C LEU A 93 1.02 -5.96 0.91
N LEU A 94 0.39 -5.55 -0.19
CA LEU A 94 0.07 -6.40 -1.33
C LEU A 94 1.05 -6.15 -2.46
N GLY A 95 1.61 -7.23 -3.02
CA GLY A 95 2.38 -7.18 -4.26
C GLY A 95 1.49 -6.84 -5.46
N ALA A 96 2.10 -6.47 -6.59
CA ALA A 96 1.38 -6.19 -7.84
C ALA A 96 0.70 -7.44 -8.44
N ASP A 97 1.08 -8.63 -7.96
CA ASP A 97 0.44 -9.92 -8.24
C ASP A 97 -0.84 -10.16 -7.41
N GLY A 98 -1.16 -9.25 -6.48
CA GLY A 98 -2.30 -9.36 -5.57
C GLY A 98 -2.07 -10.33 -4.41
N LEU A 99 -0.83 -10.79 -4.19
CA LEU A 99 -0.45 -11.63 -3.05
C LEU A 99 0.05 -10.78 -1.88
N LEU A 100 0.04 -11.37 -0.69
CA LEU A 100 0.61 -10.74 0.50
C LEU A 100 2.15 -10.71 0.40
N ALA A 101 2.71 -9.50 0.43
CA ALA A 101 4.15 -9.26 0.41
C ALA A 101 4.70 -8.92 1.81
N GLY A 102 3.85 -8.46 2.73
CA GLY A 102 4.26 -8.19 4.11
C GLY A 102 3.11 -7.80 5.05
N GLY A 103 3.38 -7.87 6.36
CA GLY A 103 2.39 -7.67 7.42
C GLY A 103 1.58 -8.93 7.77
N PRO A 104 0.50 -8.80 8.57
CA PRO A 104 0.01 -7.55 9.16
C PRO A 104 0.93 -7.02 10.27
N VAL A 105 1.16 -5.70 10.26
CA VAL A 105 1.68 -4.95 11.41
C VAL A 105 0.53 -4.18 12.06
N ASN A 106 0.59 -3.94 13.37
CA ASN A 106 -0.49 -3.29 14.12
C ASN A 106 0.08 -2.20 15.01
N GLY A 107 -0.56 -1.04 15.05
CA GLY A 107 -0.09 0.14 15.74
C GLY A 107 0.58 1.15 14.80
N VAL A 108 0.43 2.44 15.12
CA VAL A 108 0.88 3.52 14.24
C VAL A 108 2.42 3.53 14.09
N ASP A 109 3.15 3.24 15.17
CA ASP A 109 4.61 3.21 15.16
C ASP A 109 5.14 2.01 14.38
N GLU A 110 4.50 0.86 14.50
CA GLU A 110 4.82 -0.34 13.72
C GLU A 110 4.53 -0.14 12.23
N ILE A 111 3.46 0.59 11.88
CA ILE A 111 3.17 0.98 10.49
C ILE A 111 4.26 1.93 9.96
N GLU A 112 4.70 2.90 10.77
CA GLU A 112 5.77 3.83 10.39
C GLU A 112 7.10 3.11 10.13
N GLN A 113 7.46 2.16 10.99
CA GLN A 113 8.64 1.32 10.78
C GLN A 113 8.49 0.48 9.51
N PHE A 114 7.32 -0.13 9.30
CA PHE A 114 7.06 -0.92 8.11
C PHE A 114 7.16 -0.11 6.81
N VAL A 115 6.65 1.14 6.80
CA VAL A 115 6.83 2.08 5.67
C VAL A 115 8.31 2.36 5.42
N THR A 116 9.09 2.56 6.48
CA THR A 116 10.54 2.81 6.40
C THR A 116 11.30 1.61 5.85
N ASP A 117 10.92 0.40 6.26
CA ASP A 117 11.53 -0.83 5.76
C ASP A 117 11.20 -1.02 4.26
N ILE A 118 9.95 -0.80 3.86
CA ILE A 118 9.53 -0.85 2.45
C ILE A 118 10.31 0.16 1.61
N GLU A 119 10.45 1.40 2.08
CA GLU A 119 11.21 2.45 1.39
C GLU A 119 12.66 2.03 1.18
N ALA A 120 13.29 1.43 2.19
CA ALA A 120 14.66 0.92 2.11
C ALA A 120 14.80 -0.22 1.09
N GLU A 121 13.86 -1.18 1.07
CA GLU A 121 13.86 -2.28 0.11
C GLU A 121 13.66 -1.78 -1.33
N LEU A 122 12.75 -0.82 -1.55
CA LEU A 122 12.53 -0.23 -2.87
C LEU A 122 13.72 0.60 -3.36
N ALA A 123 14.47 1.24 -2.46
CA ALA A 123 15.69 1.96 -2.81
C ALA A 123 16.85 1.02 -3.20
N GLN A 124 16.82 -0.24 -2.75
CA GLN A 124 17.84 -1.25 -3.03
C GLN A 124 17.54 -2.08 -4.29
N ALA A 125 16.29 -2.14 -4.74
CA ALA A 125 15.92 -2.80 -5.99
C ALA A 125 16.59 -2.05 -7.17
N PRO A 126 17.57 -2.66 -7.88
CA PRO A 126 18.12 -2.06 -9.08
C PRO A 126 17.00 -1.97 -10.12
N GLU A 127 16.93 -0.86 -10.86
CA GLU A 127 16.17 -0.86 -12.11
C GLU A 127 16.75 -1.97 -12.98
N ASP A 128 15.95 -2.99 -13.32
CA ASP A 128 16.24 -3.93 -14.39
C ASP A 128 16.28 -3.14 -15.71
N GLY A 129 17.39 -2.45 -15.93
CA GLY A 129 17.79 -1.92 -17.22
C GLY A 129 17.98 -3.09 -18.18
N PRO A 130 17.64 -2.93 -19.47
CA PRO A 130 17.64 -4.04 -20.41
C PRO A 130 19.04 -4.67 -20.42
N ALA A 131 19.11 -5.98 -20.18
CA ALA A 131 20.34 -6.75 -20.32
C ALA A 131 20.91 -6.51 -21.72
N GLU A 132 21.89 -5.62 -21.77
CA GLU A 132 22.64 -5.29 -22.97
C GLU A 132 23.36 -6.56 -23.42
N THR A 133 23.01 -6.96 -24.62
CA THR A 133 23.58 -8.04 -25.43
C THR A 133 25.04 -8.27 -25.12
N SER A 134 25.34 -9.44 -24.57
CA SER A 134 26.70 -9.97 -24.45
C SER A 134 27.37 -9.92 -25.83
N PRO A 135 28.48 -9.17 -26.02
CA PRO A 135 29.25 -9.30 -27.25
C PRO A 135 29.95 -10.66 -27.23
N ALA A 136 29.68 -11.45 -28.27
CA ALA A 136 30.35 -12.71 -28.54
C ALA A 136 31.88 -12.54 -28.52
N PRO A 137 32.64 -13.52 -28.00
CA PRO A 137 34.10 -13.44 -28.01
C PRO A 137 34.61 -13.59 -29.44
N THR A 138 35.22 -12.53 -29.98
CA THR A 138 36.08 -12.61 -31.17
C THR A 138 37.30 -13.44 -30.80
N GLN A 139 37.44 -14.59 -31.44
CA GLN A 139 38.57 -15.50 -31.30
C GLN A 139 39.85 -14.84 -31.82
N ASP A 140 40.92 -15.06 -31.07
CA ASP A 140 42.29 -14.66 -31.35
C ASP A 140 42.93 -15.57 -32.43
N SER A 141 43.91 -15.00 -33.12
CA SER A 141 45.09 -15.64 -33.72
C SER A 141 45.06 -16.12 -35.17
N SER A 142 45.77 -15.33 -35.98
CA SER A 142 46.52 -15.71 -37.17
C SER A 142 47.48 -16.89 -36.94
N ALA A 143 47.50 -17.85 -37.87
CA ALA A 143 48.70 -18.51 -38.41
C ALA A 143 48.34 -19.26 -39.70
#